data_AF-A0A8K0MDT1-F1
#
_entry.id   AF-A0A8K0MDT1-F1
#
_cell.length_a   1.000
_cell.length_b   1.000
_cell.length_c   1.000
_cell.angle_alpha   90.00
_cell.angle_beta   90.00
_cell.angle_gamma   90.00
#
_symmetry.space_group_name_H-M   'P 1'
#
loop_
_entity.id
_entity.type
_entity.pdbx_description
1 polymer ?
#
loop_
_entity_poly.entity_id
_entity_poly.type
_entity_poly.pdbx_seq_one_letter_code
_entity_poly.pdbx_strand_id
1 'polypeptide(L)'
;MLQTTSTLLLAYRSWISFLPSTSPVFTSRSYNQLPPKIGRKKEGFKEILDRVEELDYDDPEFVELCDESEQLEELAHGFRHSALSTQLKQDRHLVLYQRWTKAVFGDVDDEDLDQACFPDLEDGARPLRKLFSQMRRYLAFVSIKCIPRAAEDPAISCCVSGQYQRSLSFSVKRKYAERDIEPPSDAVAYRSLTEMIRYLNQRLNIKLRRQTIKNDTRVGTW
;
A
#
# COMPACT_ATOMS: atom_id res chain seq x y z
N MET A 1 50.05 -8.29 -23.66
CA MET A 1 48.93 -8.76 -24.50
C MET A 1 47.64 -8.37 -23.78
N LEU A 2 46.98 -7.33 -24.24
CA LEU A 2 45.73 -6.79 -23.71
C LEU A 2 44.68 -6.99 -24.79
N GLN A 3 43.69 -7.86 -24.57
CA GLN A 3 42.43 -7.89 -25.32
C GLN A 3 41.53 -8.94 -24.68
N THR A 4 40.44 -8.50 -24.04
CA THR A 4 39.09 -9.11 -24.02
C THR A 4 38.24 -8.52 -22.88
N THR A 5 37.85 -7.26 -23.00
CA THR A 5 36.81 -6.65 -22.13
C THR A 5 35.72 -5.94 -22.94
N SER A 6 35.50 -6.35 -24.19
CA SER A 6 34.63 -5.61 -25.13
C SER A 6 33.49 -6.42 -25.75
N THR A 7 33.01 -7.48 -25.09
CA THR A 7 31.92 -8.32 -25.62
C THR A 7 30.70 -8.46 -24.71
N LEU A 8 30.78 -8.06 -23.43
CA LEU A 8 29.64 -8.16 -22.50
C LEU A 8 28.80 -6.86 -22.39
N LEU A 9 29.29 -5.73 -22.88
CA LEU A 9 28.54 -4.45 -22.86
C LEU A 9 27.66 -4.22 -24.10
N LEU A 10 27.77 -5.06 -25.13
CA LEU A 10 26.92 -4.98 -26.34
C LEU A 10 25.68 -5.88 -26.26
N ALA A 11 25.66 -6.89 -25.39
CA ALA A 11 24.49 -7.74 -25.19
C ALA A 11 23.36 -7.07 -24.38
N TYR A 12 23.69 -6.06 -23.56
CA TYR A 12 22.70 -5.38 -22.71
C TYR A 12 21.93 -4.24 -23.42
N ARG A 13 22.34 -3.86 -24.63
CA ARG A 13 21.63 -2.84 -25.45
C ARG A 13 20.69 -3.43 -26.50
N SER A 14 20.67 -4.74 -26.69
CA SER A 14 19.84 -5.41 -27.71
C SER A 14 18.52 -5.97 -27.18
N TRP A 15 18.32 -6.00 -25.85
CA TRP A 15 17.09 -6.50 -25.22
C TRP A 15 15.98 -5.45 -25.04
N ILE A 16 16.22 -4.19 -25.46
CA ILE A 16 15.20 -3.14 -25.45
C ILE A 16 14.36 -3.13 -26.75
N SER A 17 14.71 -3.95 -27.75
CA SER A 17 14.14 -3.87 -29.10
C SER A 17 13.07 -4.92 -29.42
N PHE A 18 12.65 -5.76 -28.48
CA PHE A 18 11.71 -6.85 -28.77
C PHE A 18 10.62 -7.01 -27.70
N LEU A 19 9.96 -5.89 -27.39
CA LEU A 19 8.60 -5.94 -26.88
C LEU A 19 7.64 -5.93 -28.08
N PRO A 20 6.75 -6.92 -28.24
CA PRO A 20 5.62 -6.76 -29.13
C PRO A 20 4.86 -5.51 -28.68
N SER A 21 4.74 -4.57 -29.61
CA SER A 21 3.88 -3.39 -29.51
C SER A 21 2.42 -3.81 -29.49
N THR A 22 1.98 -4.41 -28.39
CA THR A 22 0.59 -4.37 -27.95
C THR A 22 0.57 -3.52 -26.69
N SER A 23 0.93 -2.24 -26.86
CA SER A 23 0.36 -1.23 -26.00
C SER A 23 -1.15 -1.51 -25.96
N PRO A 24 -1.79 -1.70 -24.79
CA PRO A 24 -3.22 -1.47 -24.78
C PRO A 24 -3.39 -0.10 -25.42
N VAL A 25 -4.28 0.00 -26.41
CA VAL A 25 -4.79 1.30 -26.84
C VAL A 25 -5.51 1.83 -25.61
N PHE A 26 -4.74 2.44 -24.73
CA PHE A 26 -5.21 3.28 -23.67
C PHE A 26 -5.67 4.50 -24.44
N THR A 27 -6.88 4.39 -25.00
CA THR A 27 -7.61 5.54 -25.52
C THR A 27 -7.46 6.59 -24.44
N SER A 28 -6.77 7.67 -24.78
CA SER A 28 -6.66 8.88 -23.99
C SER A 28 -8.06 9.47 -23.85
N ARG A 29 -8.94 8.79 -23.12
CA ARG A 29 -10.29 9.21 -22.82
C ARG A 29 -10.13 10.20 -21.68
N SER A 30 -9.92 11.45 -22.05
CA SER A 30 -10.23 12.65 -21.28
C SER A 30 -10.11 12.50 -19.75
N TYR A 31 -8.89 12.36 -19.22
CA TYR A 31 -8.64 12.50 -17.78
C TYR A 31 -8.76 13.95 -17.27
N ASN A 32 -9.11 14.89 -18.15
CA ASN A 32 -9.17 16.32 -17.85
C ASN A 32 -10.59 16.86 -17.67
N GLN A 33 -11.62 16.02 -17.76
CA GLN A 33 -12.96 16.41 -17.37
C GLN A 33 -13.20 15.88 -15.96
N LEU A 34 -13.09 16.78 -14.98
CA LEU A 34 -13.71 16.53 -13.68
C LEU A 34 -15.17 16.12 -13.94
N PRO A 35 -15.71 15.13 -13.20
CA PRO A 35 -17.13 14.85 -13.28
C PRO A 35 -17.91 16.14 -13.08
N PRO A 36 -19.05 16.32 -13.78
CA PRO A 36 -19.89 17.49 -13.59
C PRO A 36 -20.15 17.68 -12.08
N LYS A 37 -20.08 18.94 -11.62
CA LYS A 37 -20.35 19.21 -10.22
C LYS A 37 -21.79 18.80 -9.93
N ILE A 38 -21.97 17.93 -8.94
CA ILE A 38 -23.25 17.49 -8.37
C ILE A 38 -24.19 18.66 -8.02
N GLY A 39 -23.62 19.83 -7.70
CA GLY A 39 -24.39 21.04 -7.38
C GLY A 39 -24.56 21.99 -8.56
N ARG A 40 -25.70 22.70 -8.60
CA ARG A 40 -25.91 23.79 -9.56
C ARG A 40 -24.91 24.92 -9.30
N LYS A 41 -24.62 25.74 -10.33
CA LYS A 41 -23.68 26.87 -10.21
C LYS A 41 -24.20 27.83 -9.11
N LYS A 42 -23.52 27.86 -7.95
CA LYS A 42 -23.74 28.69 -6.74
C LYS A 42 -24.48 28.04 -5.55
N GLU A 43 -24.88 26.78 -5.61
CA GLU A 43 -25.48 26.11 -4.44
C GLU A 43 -24.42 25.81 -3.36
N GLY A 44 -24.79 26.07 -2.11
CA GLY A 44 -24.05 25.62 -0.93
C GLY A 44 -24.35 24.16 -0.58
N PHE A 45 -23.43 23.49 0.13
CA PHE A 45 -23.59 22.07 0.48
C PHE A 45 -24.88 21.77 1.26
N LYS A 46 -25.31 22.70 2.13
CA LYS A 46 -26.57 22.56 2.88
C LYS A 46 -27.79 22.58 1.95
N GLU A 47 -27.83 23.51 1.00
CA GLU A 47 -28.92 23.65 0.03
C GLU A 47 -29.03 22.40 -0.87
N ILE A 48 -27.90 21.77 -1.17
CA ILE A 48 -27.88 20.48 -1.90
C ILE A 48 -28.50 19.37 -1.06
N LEU A 49 -28.18 19.29 0.23
CA LEU A 49 -28.75 18.27 1.13
C LEU A 49 -30.23 18.47 1.38
N ASP A 50 -30.65 19.71 1.66
CA ASP A 50 -32.06 20.07 1.88
C ASP A 50 -32.89 19.70 0.63
N ARG A 51 -32.35 19.94 -0.58
CA ARG A 51 -32.97 19.54 -1.84
C ARG A 51 -33.05 18.03 -2.02
N VAL A 52 -31.96 17.29 -1.74
CA VAL A 52 -31.93 15.83 -1.87
C VAL A 52 -32.90 15.18 -0.88
N GLU A 53 -33.09 15.77 0.30
CA GLU A 53 -34.08 15.32 1.31
C GLU A 53 -35.53 15.52 0.83
N GLU A 54 -35.77 16.49 -0.05
CA GLU A 54 -37.08 16.76 -0.67
C GLU A 54 -37.36 15.88 -1.91
N LEU A 55 -36.37 15.16 -2.44
CA LEU A 55 -36.56 14.27 -3.59
C LEU A 55 -37.17 12.92 -3.17
N ASP A 56 -38.09 12.42 -3.98
CA ASP A 56 -38.58 11.04 -3.84
C ASP A 56 -37.51 10.04 -4.31
N TYR A 57 -37.59 8.80 -3.79
CA TYR A 57 -36.64 7.73 -4.14
C TYR A 57 -36.62 7.38 -5.64
N ASP A 58 -37.74 7.58 -6.33
CA ASP A 58 -37.88 7.32 -7.77
C ASP A 58 -37.61 8.59 -8.61
N ASP A 59 -37.23 9.70 -7.99
CA ASP A 59 -36.92 10.93 -8.71
C ASP A 59 -35.67 10.73 -9.57
N PRO A 60 -35.71 11.08 -10.87
CA PRO A 60 -34.57 10.90 -11.78
C PRO A 60 -33.29 11.57 -11.30
N GLU A 61 -33.39 12.72 -10.63
CA GLU A 61 -32.24 13.43 -10.05
C GLU A 61 -31.67 12.65 -8.85
N PHE A 62 -32.52 12.02 -8.02
CA PHE A 62 -32.07 11.18 -6.92
C PHE A 62 -31.37 9.91 -7.43
N VAL A 63 -31.94 9.24 -8.43
CA VAL A 63 -31.38 8.04 -9.06
C VAL A 63 -30.03 8.35 -9.71
N GLU A 64 -29.91 9.44 -10.47
CA GLU A 64 -28.65 9.86 -11.10
C GLU A 64 -27.55 10.13 -10.07
N LEU A 65 -27.89 10.77 -8.94
CA LEU A 65 -26.93 11.03 -7.85
C LEU A 65 -26.46 9.75 -7.17
N CYS A 66 -27.37 8.80 -6.93
CA CYS A 66 -27.02 7.49 -6.40
C CYS A 66 -26.09 6.72 -7.35
N ASP A 67 -26.47 6.62 -8.63
CA ASP A 67 -25.69 5.94 -9.66
C ASP A 67 -24.30 6.57 -9.85
N GLU A 68 -24.20 7.90 -9.89
CA GLU A 68 -22.91 8.60 -10.00
C GLU A 68 -22.05 8.36 -8.75
N SER A 69 -22.65 8.36 -7.55
CA SER A 69 -21.94 8.08 -6.31
C SER A 69 -21.41 6.65 -6.24
N GLU A 70 -22.20 5.67 -6.69
CA GLU A 70 -21.83 4.25 -6.74
C GLU A 70 -20.72 4.01 -7.77
N GLN A 71 -20.83 4.60 -8.97
CA GLN A 71 -19.79 4.54 -9.99
C GLN A 71 -18.48 5.17 -9.50
N LEU A 72 -18.54 6.32 -8.80
CA LEU A 72 -17.36 6.95 -8.22
C LEU A 72 -16.76 6.11 -7.09
N GLU A 73 -17.57 5.43 -6.30
CA GLU A 73 -17.13 4.48 -5.28
C GLU A 73 -16.39 3.28 -5.92
N GLU A 74 -16.95 2.68 -6.96
CA GLU A 74 -16.33 1.58 -7.71
C GLU A 74 -14.99 2.01 -8.33
N LEU A 75 -14.95 3.19 -8.96
CA LEU A 75 -13.73 3.77 -9.52
C LEU A 75 -12.69 4.09 -8.43
N ALA A 76 -13.14 4.54 -7.25
CA ALA A 76 -12.27 4.86 -6.12
C ALA A 76 -11.70 3.60 -5.43
N HIS A 77 -12.42 2.48 -5.45
CA HIS A 77 -11.99 1.22 -4.84
C HIS A 77 -10.65 0.71 -5.41
N GLY A 78 -10.34 1.04 -6.67
CA GLY A 78 -9.03 0.81 -7.29
C GLY A 78 -8.03 1.96 -7.13
N PHE A 79 -8.48 3.21 -7.08
CA PHE A 79 -7.61 4.38 -7.27
C PHE A 79 -6.49 4.54 -6.23
N ARG A 80 -6.76 4.19 -4.96
CA ARG A 80 -5.75 4.31 -3.89
C ARG A 80 -4.55 3.38 -4.08
N HIS A 81 -4.79 2.21 -4.66
CA HIS A 81 -3.77 1.18 -4.93
C HIS A 81 -3.19 1.27 -6.35
N SER A 82 -3.91 1.93 -7.27
CA SER A 82 -3.47 2.18 -8.65
C SER A 82 -2.68 3.46 -8.84
N ALA A 83 -2.67 4.37 -7.85
CA ALA A 83 -1.81 5.55 -7.89
C ALA A 83 -0.32 5.14 -7.92
N LEU A 84 0.42 5.61 -8.93
CA LEU A 84 1.83 5.28 -9.13
C LEU A 84 2.68 5.51 -7.87
N SER A 85 2.42 6.59 -7.12
CA SER A 85 3.13 6.89 -5.88
C SER A 85 2.88 5.86 -4.78
N THR A 86 1.68 5.27 -4.71
CA THR A 86 1.38 4.16 -3.79
C THR A 86 2.11 2.90 -4.23
N GLN A 87 2.09 2.57 -5.52
CA GLN A 87 2.75 1.38 -6.06
C GLN A 87 4.27 1.44 -5.84
N LEU A 88 4.91 2.55 -6.22
CA LEU A 88 6.35 2.78 -5.98
C LEU A 88 6.72 2.63 -4.50
N LYS A 89 5.85 3.07 -3.60
CA LYS A 89 6.05 2.92 -2.16
C LYS A 89 5.90 1.46 -1.71
N GLN A 90 4.90 0.74 -2.20
CA GLN A 90 4.71 -0.68 -1.92
C GLN A 90 5.90 -1.50 -2.43
N ASP A 91 6.35 -1.25 -3.66
CA ASP A 91 7.52 -1.89 -4.27
C ASP A 91 8.79 -1.60 -3.47
N ARG A 92 8.99 -0.36 -3.03
CA ARG A 92 10.12 -0.01 -2.16
C ARG A 92 10.11 -0.82 -0.86
N HIS A 93 8.95 -0.96 -0.21
CA HIS A 93 8.86 -1.76 1.02
C HIS A 93 9.10 -3.26 0.75
N LEU A 94 8.64 -3.78 -0.40
CA LEU A 94 8.91 -5.15 -0.82
C LEU A 94 10.42 -5.40 -1.01
N VAL A 95 11.11 -4.50 -1.73
CA VAL A 95 12.56 -4.60 -1.94
C VAL A 95 13.32 -4.57 -0.61
N LEU A 96 12.89 -3.73 0.35
CA LEU A 96 13.50 -3.69 1.68
C LEU A 96 13.26 -4.99 2.47
N TYR A 97 12.07 -5.58 2.34
CA TYR A 97 11.75 -6.87 2.94
C TYR A 97 12.61 -8.00 2.36
N GLN A 98 12.72 -8.08 1.03
CA GLN A 98 13.58 -9.05 0.35
C GLN A 98 15.05 -8.90 0.76
N ARG A 99 15.58 -7.67 0.81
CA ARG A 99 16.95 -7.41 1.29
C ARG A 99 17.15 -7.85 2.74
N TRP A 100 16.17 -7.60 3.61
CA TRP A 100 16.23 -8.07 4.99
C TRP A 100 16.19 -9.60 5.07
N THR A 101 15.35 -10.26 4.28
CA THR A 101 15.30 -11.72 4.20
C THR A 101 16.66 -12.27 3.77
N LYS A 102 17.27 -11.73 2.70
CA LYS A 102 18.61 -12.12 2.27
C LYS A 102 19.64 -11.95 3.38
N ALA A 103 19.63 -10.82 4.09
CA ALA A 103 20.54 -10.59 5.21
C ALA A 103 20.35 -11.58 6.39
N VAL A 104 19.14 -12.09 6.61
CA VAL A 104 18.82 -13.03 7.69
C VAL A 104 19.13 -14.48 7.32
N PHE A 105 18.88 -14.88 6.07
CA PHE A 105 19.02 -16.25 5.60
C PHE A 105 20.35 -16.53 4.88
N GLY A 106 21.17 -15.50 4.59
CA GLY A 106 22.45 -15.62 3.91
C GLY A 106 22.35 -15.29 2.41
N ASP A 107 23.41 -15.58 1.64
CA ASP A 107 23.39 -15.43 0.18
C ASP A 107 22.50 -16.52 -0.43
N VAL A 108 21.20 -16.23 -0.40
CA VAL A 108 20.16 -16.97 -1.08
C VAL A 108 20.05 -16.41 -2.50
N ASP A 109 19.99 -17.28 -3.50
CA ASP A 109 19.77 -16.90 -4.90
C ASP A 109 18.40 -16.21 -5.07
N ASP A 110 18.23 -15.40 -6.10
CA ASP A 110 17.04 -14.55 -6.24
C ASP A 110 15.73 -15.37 -6.35
N GLU A 111 15.79 -16.55 -6.95
CA GLU A 111 14.66 -17.48 -7.10
C GLU A 111 14.29 -18.11 -5.75
N ASP A 112 15.30 -18.52 -4.97
CA ASP A 112 15.14 -18.99 -3.60
C ASP A 112 14.71 -17.86 -2.64
N LEU A 113 15.03 -16.60 -2.96
CA LEU A 113 14.70 -15.44 -2.14
C LEU A 113 13.20 -15.11 -2.20
N ASP A 114 12.59 -15.19 -3.38
CA ASP A 114 11.15 -14.97 -3.52
C ASP A 114 10.38 -16.08 -2.80
N GLN A 115 10.82 -17.33 -2.91
CA GLN A 115 10.26 -18.46 -2.16
C GLN A 115 10.48 -18.33 -0.65
N ALA A 116 11.66 -17.87 -0.24
CA ALA A 116 11.94 -17.58 1.17
C ALA A 116 11.06 -16.45 1.71
N CYS A 117 10.68 -15.46 0.90
CA CYS A 117 9.81 -14.35 1.30
C CYS A 117 8.33 -14.73 1.34
N PHE A 118 7.91 -15.55 0.38
CA PHE A 118 6.53 -15.99 0.14
C PHE A 118 6.54 -17.50 -0.09
N PRO A 119 6.49 -18.34 0.96
CA PRO A 119 6.54 -19.78 0.81
C PRO A 119 5.23 -20.32 0.23
N ASP A 120 5.30 -21.35 -0.62
CA ASP A 120 4.10 -21.99 -1.16
C ASP A 120 3.20 -22.55 -0.05
N LEU A 121 1.89 -22.35 -0.21
CA LEU A 121 0.91 -22.74 0.82
C LEU A 121 0.66 -24.24 0.88
N GLU A 122 1.06 -24.97 -0.15
CA GLU A 122 0.91 -26.42 -0.26
C GLU A 122 2.12 -27.18 0.30
N ASP A 123 3.26 -26.50 0.50
CA ASP A 123 4.51 -27.15 0.87
C ASP A 123 4.78 -27.13 2.40
N GLY A 124 4.66 -28.32 3.00
CA GLY A 124 5.03 -28.60 4.39
C GLY A 124 3.97 -28.32 5.45
N ALA A 125 4.34 -28.51 6.72
CA ALA A 125 3.36 -28.65 7.81
C ALA A 125 2.59 -27.37 8.17
N ARG A 126 3.14 -26.14 7.93
CA ARG A 126 2.52 -24.84 8.33
C ARG A 126 3.06 -23.61 7.53
N PRO A 127 2.88 -23.53 6.21
CA PRO A 127 3.45 -22.44 5.38
C PRO A 127 2.92 -21.04 5.74
N LEU A 128 1.62 -20.89 6.01
CA LEU A 128 1.05 -19.61 6.49
C LEU A 128 1.69 -19.10 7.78
N ARG A 129 2.02 -20.01 8.69
CA ARG A 129 2.71 -19.65 9.94
C ARG A 129 4.12 -19.15 9.66
N LYS A 130 4.84 -19.76 8.71
CA LYS A 130 6.18 -19.32 8.30
C LYS A 130 6.12 -17.91 7.69
N LEU A 131 5.25 -17.71 6.70
CA LEU A 131 5.01 -16.41 6.05
C LEU A 131 4.77 -15.30 7.08
N PHE A 132 3.76 -15.46 7.93
CA PHE A 132 3.43 -14.41 8.90
C PHE A 132 4.47 -14.28 10.01
N SER A 133 5.16 -15.36 10.40
CA SER A 133 6.26 -15.27 11.35
C SER A 133 7.39 -14.39 10.82
N GLN A 134 7.77 -14.57 9.55
CA GLN A 134 8.84 -13.81 8.92
C GLN A 134 8.48 -12.33 8.74
N MET A 135 7.28 -12.04 8.21
CA MET A 135 6.80 -10.67 8.08
C MET A 135 6.71 -9.96 9.43
N ARG A 136 6.31 -10.65 10.50
CA ARG A 136 6.30 -10.08 11.86
C ARG A 136 7.70 -9.78 12.39
N ARG A 137 8.68 -10.65 12.12
CA ARG A 137 10.10 -10.40 12.47
C ARG A 137 10.65 -9.20 11.71
N TYR A 138 10.32 -9.07 10.41
CA TYR A 138 10.67 -7.90 9.63
C TYR A 138 10.04 -6.61 10.20
N LEU A 139 8.75 -6.63 10.56
CA LEU A 139 8.10 -5.49 11.21
C LEU A 139 8.78 -5.11 12.53
N ALA A 140 9.17 -6.09 13.36
CA ALA A 140 9.94 -5.83 14.57
C ALA A 140 11.28 -5.16 14.26
N PHE A 141 12.00 -5.68 13.26
CA PHE A 141 13.29 -5.13 12.83
C PHE A 141 13.13 -3.67 12.38
N VAL A 142 12.18 -3.39 11.50
CA VAL A 142 11.91 -2.05 10.98
C VAL A 142 11.48 -1.11 12.10
N SER A 143 10.62 -1.55 13.02
CA SER A 143 10.18 -0.71 14.14
C SER A 143 11.32 -0.29 15.08
N ILE A 144 12.31 -1.16 15.29
CA ILE A 144 13.40 -0.92 16.25
C ILE A 144 14.62 -0.27 15.57
N LYS A 145 14.93 -0.63 14.32
CA LYS A 145 16.19 -0.26 13.65
C LYS A 145 16.06 0.88 12.66
N CYS A 146 14.86 1.20 12.18
CA CYS A 146 14.69 2.37 11.32
C CYS A 146 14.74 3.66 12.13
N ILE A 147 15.37 4.67 11.54
CA ILE A 147 15.53 5.99 12.15
C ILE A 147 14.15 6.63 12.32
N PRO A 148 13.75 6.97 13.56
CA PRO A 148 12.51 7.68 13.80
C PRO A 148 12.61 9.13 13.32
N ARG A 149 11.46 9.77 13.10
CA ARG A 149 11.42 11.16 12.63
C ARG A 149 11.89 12.15 13.69
N ALA A 150 11.62 11.87 14.96
CA ALA A 150 12.15 12.63 16.08
C ALA A 150 13.34 11.87 16.68
N ALA A 151 14.44 12.58 16.97
CA ALA A 151 15.64 11.96 17.54
C ALA A 151 15.41 11.33 18.93
N GLU A 152 14.39 11.80 19.66
CA GLU A 152 14.03 11.34 21.00
C GLU A 152 13.11 10.12 20.99
N ASP A 153 12.49 9.79 19.85
CA ASP A 153 11.62 8.63 19.76
C ASP A 153 12.48 7.36 19.76
N PRO A 154 12.14 6.32 20.54
CA PRO A 154 12.90 5.07 20.58
C PRO A 154 12.65 4.17 19.36
N ALA A 155 11.64 4.48 18.54
CA ALA A 155 11.15 3.66 17.45
C ALA A 155 10.33 4.48 16.45
N ILE A 156 10.14 3.96 15.23
CA ILE A 156 9.29 4.63 14.23
C ILE A 156 7.83 4.75 14.71
N SER A 157 7.14 5.78 14.24
CA SER A 157 5.74 5.99 14.61
C SER A 157 4.80 4.86 14.15
N CYS A 158 3.70 4.66 14.87
CA CYS A 158 2.66 3.69 14.51
C CYS A 158 2.12 3.89 13.08
N CYS A 159 2.04 5.14 12.61
CA CYS A 159 1.62 5.45 11.25
C CYS A 159 2.58 4.87 10.20
N VAL A 160 3.88 4.90 10.46
CA VAL A 160 4.91 4.35 9.56
C VAL A 160 4.86 2.82 9.60
N SER A 161 4.79 2.20 10.79
CA SER A 161 4.61 0.75 10.90
C SER A 161 3.37 0.25 10.17
N GLY A 162 2.25 0.99 10.26
CA GLY A 162 1.02 0.69 9.52
C GLY A 162 1.17 0.80 7.99
N GLN A 163 2.09 1.63 7.49
CA GLN A 163 2.39 1.69 6.06
C GLN A 163 3.15 0.44 5.60
N TYR A 164 4.14 -0.02 6.37
CA TYR A 164 4.82 -1.28 6.10
C TYR A 164 3.84 -2.46 6.10
N GLN A 165 2.94 -2.53 7.09
CA GLN A 165 1.90 -3.56 7.13
C GLN A 165 1.05 -3.59 5.86
N ARG A 166 0.52 -2.44 5.43
CA ARG A 166 -0.33 -2.37 4.23
C ARG A 166 0.43 -2.78 2.98
N SER A 167 1.69 -2.36 2.85
CA SER A 167 2.53 -2.76 1.73
C SER A 167 2.80 -4.26 1.73
N LEU A 168 3.16 -4.86 2.86
CA LEU A 168 3.40 -6.30 2.95
C LEU A 168 2.13 -7.10 2.66
N SER A 169 0.98 -6.70 3.21
CA SER A 169 -0.30 -7.38 2.94
C SER A 169 -0.65 -7.35 1.46
N PHE A 170 -0.43 -6.21 0.80
CA PHE A 170 -0.59 -6.07 -0.64
C PHE A 170 0.40 -6.95 -1.42
N SER A 171 1.67 -6.98 -1.01
CA SER A 171 2.70 -7.80 -1.66
C SER A 171 2.38 -9.30 -1.58
N VAL A 172 1.77 -9.78 -0.50
CA VAL A 172 1.27 -11.17 -0.42
C VAL A 172 0.34 -11.44 -1.59
N LYS A 173 -0.79 -10.72 -1.66
CA LYS A 173 -1.79 -10.94 -2.72
C LYS A 173 -1.19 -10.89 -4.12
N ARG A 174 -0.34 -9.89 -4.38
CA ARG A 174 0.34 -9.73 -5.67
C ARG A 174 1.27 -10.91 -5.98
N LYS A 175 2.10 -11.34 -5.03
CA LYS A 175 3.11 -12.38 -5.26
C LYS A 175 2.51 -13.76 -5.46
N TYR A 176 1.46 -14.09 -4.72
CA TYR A 176 0.73 -15.34 -4.92
C TYR A 176 -0.02 -15.35 -6.26
N ALA A 177 -0.61 -14.21 -6.66
CA ALA A 177 -1.22 -14.07 -7.99
C ALA A 177 -0.21 -14.18 -9.14
N GLU A 178 1.02 -13.66 -8.98
CA GLU A 178 2.12 -13.83 -9.95
C GLU A 178 2.54 -15.30 -10.14
N ARG A 179 2.18 -16.20 -9.22
CA ARG A 179 2.52 -17.62 -9.23
C ARG A 179 1.32 -18.55 -9.46
N ASP A 180 0.15 -17.99 -9.77
CA ASP A 180 -1.11 -18.73 -9.89
C ASP A 180 -1.49 -19.56 -8.65
N ILE A 181 -1.09 -19.11 -7.45
CA ILE A 181 -1.43 -19.74 -6.17
C ILE A 181 -2.51 -18.89 -5.48
N GLU A 182 -3.50 -19.54 -4.86
CA GLU A 182 -4.53 -18.83 -4.10
C GLU A 182 -3.89 -18.10 -2.88
N PRO A 183 -3.99 -16.77 -2.79
CA PRO A 183 -3.42 -16.03 -1.67
C PRO A 183 -4.22 -16.30 -0.38
N PRO A 184 -3.60 -16.16 0.81
CA PRO A 184 -4.37 -16.08 2.03
C PRO A 184 -5.30 -14.86 2.00
N SER A 185 -6.45 -14.97 2.66
CA SER A 185 -7.39 -13.87 2.79
C SER A 185 -6.71 -12.58 3.28
N ASP A 186 -7.03 -11.46 2.61
CA ASP A 186 -6.53 -10.12 2.94
C ASP A 186 -6.78 -9.79 4.43
N ALA A 187 -7.92 -10.22 4.97
CA ALA A 187 -8.26 -10.04 6.39
C ALA A 187 -7.33 -10.82 7.33
N VAL A 188 -6.92 -12.03 6.94
CA VAL A 188 -6.00 -12.88 7.71
C VAL A 188 -4.59 -12.29 7.70
N ALA A 189 -4.12 -11.86 6.53
CA ALA A 189 -2.82 -11.20 6.40
C ALA A 189 -2.77 -9.90 7.21
N TYR A 190 -3.78 -9.05 7.05
CA TYR A 190 -3.86 -7.78 7.76
C TYR A 190 -3.94 -7.99 9.28
N ARG A 191 -4.83 -8.85 9.77
CA ARG A 191 -4.99 -9.14 11.20
C ARG A 191 -3.69 -9.68 11.82
N SER A 192 -3.02 -10.60 11.13
CA SER A 192 -1.78 -11.22 11.63
C SER A 192 -0.65 -10.20 11.84
N LEU A 193 -0.58 -9.18 10.99
CA LEU A 193 0.41 -8.10 11.11
C LEU A 193 -0.04 -7.00 12.09
N THR A 194 -1.34 -6.71 12.18
CA THR A 194 -1.90 -5.75 13.15
C THR A 194 -1.55 -6.15 14.58
N GLU A 195 -1.71 -7.42 14.93
CA GLU A 195 -1.40 -7.90 16.29
C GLU A 195 0.06 -7.67 16.66
N MET A 196 0.97 -7.86 15.71
CA MET A 196 2.39 -7.57 15.92
C MET A 196 2.64 -6.07 16.13
N ILE A 197 2.01 -5.21 15.34
CA ILE A 197 2.15 -3.75 15.50
C ILE A 197 1.60 -3.29 16.84
N ARG A 198 0.45 -3.82 17.27
CA ARG A 198 -0.12 -3.54 18.61
C ARG A 198 0.86 -3.92 19.71
N TYR A 199 1.40 -5.13 19.63
CA TYR A 199 2.41 -5.62 20.57
C TYR A 199 3.66 -4.73 20.59
N LEU A 200 4.21 -4.37 19.42
CA LEU A 200 5.38 -3.50 19.32
C LEU A 200 5.11 -2.10 19.86
N ASN A 201 3.94 -1.52 19.58
CA ASN A 201 3.57 -0.20 20.09
C ASN A 201 3.52 -0.18 21.61
N GLN A 202 2.92 -1.21 22.22
CA GLN A 202 2.88 -1.36 23.67
C GLN A 202 4.30 -1.56 24.24
N ARG A 203 5.11 -2.41 23.61
CA ARG A 203 6.45 -2.76 24.09
C ARG A 203 7.46 -1.62 23.98
N LEU A 204 7.39 -0.83 22.91
CA LEU A 204 8.29 0.27 22.58
C LEU A 204 7.76 1.63 23.05
N ASN A 205 6.60 1.64 23.72
CA ASN A 205 5.92 2.85 24.19
C ASN A 205 5.72 3.90 23.06
N ILE A 206 5.36 3.43 21.86
CA ILE A 206 5.13 4.31 20.71
C ILE A 206 3.84 5.07 20.94
N LYS A 207 3.95 6.38 21.14
CA LYS A 207 2.79 7.26 21.35
C LYS A 207 1.91 7.24 20.09
N LEU A 208 0.65 6.86 20.25
CA LEU A 208 -0.37 7.06 19.22
C LEU A 208 -0.57 8.56 19.06
N ARG A 209 -0.17 9.13 17.92
CA ARG A 209 -0.26 10.57 17.69
C ARG A 209 -1.73 10.97 17.48
N ARG A 210 -2.44 11.21 18.58
CA ARG A 210 -3.70 11.95 18.65
C ARG A 210 -3.73 12.73 19.98
N GLN A 211 -3.23 13.96 19.93
CA GLN A 211 -3.99 15.17 20.28
C GLN A 211 -3.02 16.37 20.26
N THR A 212 -3.29 17.29 19.34
CA THR A 212 -2.91 18.69 19.51
C THR A 212 -3.62 19.18 20.78
N ILE A 213 -2.97 19.09 21.93
CA ILE A 213 -3.42 19.86 23.09
C ILE A 213 -3.05 21.31 22.76
N LYS A 214 -4.02 22.05 22.18
CA LYS A 214 -4.02 23.50 22.29
C LYS A 214 -4.32 23.82 23.75
N ASN A 215 -3.30 23.81 24.60
CA ASN A 215 -3.34 24.57 25.84
C ASN A 215 -3.08 26.02 25.44
N ASP A 216 -4.12 26.65 24.88
CA ASP A 216 -4.20 28.10 24.83
C ASP A 216 -4.53 28.53 26.27
N THR A 217 -3.49 28.66 27.10
CA THR A 217 -3.57 29.40 28.36
C THR A 217 -3.84 30.85 28.03
N ARG A 218 -5.11 31.17 27.73
CA ARG A 218 -5.63 32.51 27.98
C ARG A 218 -5.73 32.67 29.48
N VAL A 219 -4.67 33.18 30.07
CA VAL A 219 -4.72 33.87 31.36
C VAL A 219 -5.56 35.12 31.12
N GLY A 220 -6.88 34.97 31.29
CA GLY A 220 -7.77 36.11 31.48
C GLY A 220 -7.51 36.69 32.86
N THR A 221 -6.69 37.73 32.91
CA THR A 221 -6.72 38.69 34.01
C THR A 221 -8.11 39.35 34.02
N TRP A 222 -8.79 39.21 35.16
CA TRP A 222 -9.94 40.03 35.54
C TRP A 222 -9.52 41.46 35.82
#